data_AF-A0A080ZAN4-F1
#
_entry.id   AF-A0A080ZAN4-F1
#
_cell.length_a   1.000
_cell.length_b   1.000
_cell.length_c   1.000
_cell.angle_alpha   90.00
_cell.angle_beta   90.00
_cell.angle_gamma   90.00
#
_symmetry.space_group_name_H-M   'P 1'
#
loop_
_entity.id
_entity.type
_entity.pdbx_description
1 polymer ?
#
loop_
_entity_poly.entity_id
_entity_poly.type
_entity_poly.pdbx_seq_one_letter_code
_entity_poly.pdbx_strand_id
1 'polypeptide(L)'
;MEILSSTSAAGMEINVTIASKSRIPHWLVVQCEAGSSPSCDAQRVDAVNVHGSHDVFIRYEEPNSDVSGDNNVARVRVIKGDVHDQKDILVLLRMMSELLTLDITAPRKTVEVVLSQQNTLQRVTNQGSGDVVVEDNVLATMGPSLAIATVGSGDLFATSTQTVKVDALTLNSKGSGQLQTRFSELRVSKFRLEYFSSGDTTVFVESESDVDSLTLIAEGSGDACLSWTSPMSVNFLEVEQVGSGDVSVGPQGSCQSAKLSMQGSGELDLGGVQCGMVDVDLMSSGNVVVKATDALTVEAYGSGHVKFTGTAPHAITSTGYSQLGPEPVQGSYLPANCKLHKIPVIKSKYTAISSGVFASAELDSAESSSSVSVRTDTAAVWDGLSRDKENLLPLAGVVFLVAMILRWFNHSRRQAREEQREPLLGAQRRVYV
;
A
#
# COMPACT_ATOMS: atom_id res chain seq x y z
N MET A 1 -16.68 10.56 31.77
CA MET A 1 -15.70 9.46 31.77
C MET A 1 -16.51 8.18 31.81
N GLU A 2 -16.72 7.56 30.66
CA GLU A 2 -17.31 6.22 30.60
C GLU A 2 -16.15 5.22 30.63
N ILE A 3 -16.17 4.32 31.61
CA ILE A 3 -15.16 3.28 31.85
C ILE A 3 -15.82 1.96 31.47
N LEU A 4 -15.13 1.10 30.73
CA LEU A 4 -15.67 -0.15 30.23
C LEU A 4 -14.80 -1.33 30.65
N SER A 5 -15.38 -2.23 31.45
CA SER A 5 -14.79 -3.51 31.84
C SER A 5 -15.57 -4.67 31.19
N SER A 6 -14.87 -5.72 30.75
CA SER A 6 -15.47 -6.94 30.22
C SER A 6 -16.08 -7.81 31.31
N THR A 7 -17.08 -8.61 30.92
CA THR A 7 -17.59 -9.74 31.70
C THR A 7 -17.45 -11.03 30.88
N SER A 8 -16.42 -11.83 31.21
CA SER A 8 -16.34 -13.29 31.10
C SER A 8 -16.62 -14.00 29.75
N ALA A 9 -15.55 -14.60 29.23
CA ALA A 9 -15.41 -15.90 28.56
C ALA A 9 -16.13 -16.17 27.21
N ALA A 10 -15.28 -16.55 26.24
CA ALA A 10 -15.57 -16.92 24.84
C ALA A 10 -15.98 -15.75 23.93
N GLY A 11 -14.98 -15.14 23.29
CA GLY A 11 -15.16 -14.02 22.37
C GLY A 11 -15.24 -12.70 23.13
N MET A 12 -14.09 -12.10 23.41
CA MET A 12 -14.03 -10.74 23.92
C MET A 12 -14.53 -9.80 22.82
N GLU A 13 -15.77 -9.34 22.97
CA GLU A 13 -16.42 -8.40 22.05
C GLU A 13 -16.95 -7.21 22.85
N ILE A 14 -16.15 -6.15 22.98
CA ILE A 14 -16.59 -4.92 23.66
C ILE A 14 -17.23 -4.00 22.62
N ASN A 15 -18.56 -3.99 22.50
CA ASN A 15 -19.28 -3.09 21.57
C ASN A 15 -19.61 -1.76 22.25
N VAL A 16 -19.08 -0.65 21.72
CA VAL A 16 -19.34 0.70 22.26
C VAL A 16 -19.78 1.65 21.15
N THR A 17 -20.91 2.32 21.34
CA THR A 17 -21.42 3.41 20.50
C THR A 17 -21.27 4.76 21.22
N ILE A 18 -20.50 5.70 20.67
CA ILE A 18 -20.23 7.02 21.32
C ILE A 18 -21.24 8.11 20.92
N ALA A 19 -22.34 8.27 21.68
CA ALA A 19 -23.30 9.37 21.50
C ALA A 19 -22.73 10.77 21.76
N SER A 20 -22.09 11.36 20.74
CA SER A 20 -21.59 12.74 20.79
C SER A 20 -22.74 13.75 20.70
N LYS A 21 -23.48 13.92 21.80
CA LYS A 21 -24.41 15.04 22.03
C LYS A 21 -23.74 16.25 22.71
N SER A 22 -22.48 16.13 23.16
CA SER A 22 -21.79 17.14 23.97
C SER A 22 -20.76 17.93 23.15
N ARG A 23 -20.66 19.24 23.39
CA ARG A 23 -19.63 20.12 22.79
C ARG A 23 -18.21 19.88 23.33
N ILE A 24 -18.06 19.02 24.33
CA ILE A 24 -16.77 18.70 24.96
C ILE A 24 -16.33 17.33 24.42
N PRO A 25 -15.11 17.18 23.87
CA PRO A 25 -14.63 15.89 23.41
C PRO A 25 -14.41 14.97 24.62
N HIS A 26 -15.27 13.96 24.76
CA HIS A 26 -15.13 12.93 25.78
C HIS A 26 -14.17 11.85 25.28
N TRP A 27 -13.18 11.50 26.10
CA TRP A 27 -12.33 10.34 25.88
C TRP A 27 -13.07 9.08 26.29
N LEU A 28 -13.15 8.12 25.37
CA LEU A 28 -13.48 6.73 25.63
C LEU A 28 -12.18 5.99 25.96
N VAL A 29 -12.12 5.37 27.13
CA VAL A 29 -10.98 4.52 27.50
C VAL A 29 -11.29 3.09 27.10
N VAL A 30 -10.43 2.50 26.28
CA VAL A 30 -10.49 1.09 25.88
C VAL A 30 -9.64 0.30 26.85
N GLN A 31 -10.30 -0.54 27.65
CA GLN A 31 -9.66 -1.43 28.61
C GLN A 31 -9.82 -2.87 28.16
N CYS A 32 -8.94 -3.73 28.65
CA CYS A 32 -9.16 -5.16 28.55
C CYS A 32 -9.00 -5.89 29.87
N GLU A 33 -9.49 -7.13 29.91
CA GLU A 33 -9.37 -7.95 31.11
C GLU A 33 -7.93 -8.45 31.25
N ALA A 34 -7.32 -8.27 32.43
CA ALA A 34 -6.08 -8.95 32.75
C ALA A 34 -6.25 -10.48 32.62
N GLY A 35 -5.28 -11.14 31.99
CA GLY A 35 -5.30 -12.57 31.67
C GLY A 35 -6.10 -12.95 30.42
N SER A 36 -6.71 -11.98 29.72
CA SER A 36 -7.45 -12.25 28.47
C SER A 36 -6.54 -12.52 27.27
N SER A 37 -5.37 -11.87 27.22
CA SER A 37 -4.33 -12.13 26.22
C SER A 37 -2.97 -11.58 26.68
N PRO A 38 -1.83 -12.11 26.16
CA PRO A 38 -0.51 -11.58 26.46
C PRO A 38 -0.35 -10.10 26.09
N SER A 39 -1.03 -9.66 25.04
CA SER A 39 -1.01 -8.26 24.60
C SER A 39 -1.81 -7.36 25.52
N CYS A 40 -2.90 -7.88 26.10
CA CYS A 40 -3.66 -7.18 27.14
C CYS A 40 -2.89 -7.02 28.43
N ASP A 41 -2.21 -8.06 28.87
CA ASP A 41 -1.32 -8.00 30.04
C ASP A 41 -0.15 -7.03 29.81
N ALA A 42 0.31 -6.93 28.56
CA ALA A 42 1.31 -5.96 28.12
C ALA A 42 0.72 -4.57 27.78
N GLN A 43 -0.58 -4.35 28.01
CA GLN A 43 -1.29 -3.08 27.77
C GLN A 43 -1.10 -2.53 26.34
N ARG A 44 -1.00 -3.40 25.34
CA ARG A 44 -0.74 -3.02 23.95
C ARG A 44 -1.81 -3.49 22.99
N VAL A 45 -2.00 -2.71 21.93
CA VAL A 45 -2.82 -3.08 20.77
C VAL A 45 -1.88 -3.52 19.66
N ASP A 46 -2.11 -4.69 19.09
CA ASP A 46 -1.26 -5.24 18.02
C ASP A 46 -1.81 -4.92 16.62
N ALA A 47 -3.12 -4.71 16.48
CA ALA A 47 -3.73 -4.40 15.19
C ALA A 47 -4.86 -3.37 15.29
N VAL A 48 -5.02 -2.53 14.27
CA VAL A 48 -6.14 -1.59 14.14
C VAL A 48 -6.77 -1.76 12.77
N ASN A 49 -8.08 -1.98 12.73
CA ASN A 49 -8.86 -1.95 11.51
C ASN A 49 -9.80 -0.75 11.56
N VAL A 50 -9.75 0.09 10.53
CA VAL A 50 -10.62 1.24 10.38
C VAL A 50 -11.63 0.96 9.29
N HIS A 51 -12.89 1.25 9.57
CA HIS A 51 -14.00 1.16 8.63
C HIS A 51 -14.76 2.47 8.56
N GLY A 52 -15.38 2.75 7.43
CA GLY A 52 -16.29 3.90 7.29
C GLY A 52 -15.80 4.92 6.27
N SER A 53 -16.19 6.18 6.46
CA SER A 53 -16.04 7.22 5.44
C SER A 53 -15.41 8.50 5.97
N HIS A 54 -14.94 8.49 7.23
CA HIS A 54 -14.38 9.65 7.90
C HIS A 54 -13.00 9.32 8.46
N ASP A 55 -12.18 10.37 8.59
CA ASP A 55 -10.77 10.20 8.87
C ASP A 55 -10.51 9.69 10.29
N VAL A 56 -9.47 8.88 10.43
CA VAL A 56 -9.01 8.33 11.71
C VAL A 56 -7.52 8.63 11.88
N PHE A 57 -7.18 9.30 12.97
CA PHE A 57 -5.82 9.61 13.35
C PHE A 57 -5.39 8.65 14.46
N ILE A 58 -4.29 7.93 14.26
CA ILE A 58 -3.73 6.98 15.21
C ILE A 58 -2.37 7.53 15.65
N ARG A 59 -2.22 7.78 16.94
CA ARG A 59 -1.00 8.28 17.53
C ARG A 59 -0.64 7.55 18.81
N TYR A 60 0.58 7.74 19.25
CA TYR A 60 1.06 7.32 20.55
C TYR A 60 1.17 8.53 21.48
N GLU A 61 0.81 8.34 22.75
CA GLU A 61 1.04 9.31 23.81
C GLU A 61 1.34 8.55 25.10
N GLU A 62 2.39 8.95 25.81
CA GLU A 62 2.68 8.36 27.12
C GLU A 62 1.46 8.53 28.05
N PRO A 63 1.02 7.47 28.74
CA PRO A 63 -0.08 7.57 29.67
C PRO A 63 0.30 8.50 30.83
N ASN A 64 -0.43 9.60 30.99
CA ASN A 64 -0.32 10.45 32.18
C ASN A 64 -0.60 9.60 33.43
N SER A 65 0.17 9.83 34.49
CA SER A 65 0.10 9.09 35.77
C SER A 65 -1.32 8.99 36.37
N ASP A 66 -2.21 9.91 36.00
CA ASP A 66 -3.60 9.98 36.49
C ASP A 66 -4.57 9.03 35.76
N VAL A 67 -4.16 8.42 34.64
CA VAL A 67 -4.96 7.44 33.85
C VAL A 67 -4.33 6.04 33.90
N SER A 68 -3.45 5.80 34.87
CA SER A 68 -2.82 4.50 35.16
C SER A 68 -3.81 3.53 35.83
N GLY A 69 -4.95 3.28 35.18
CA GLY A 69 -5.74 2.10 35.49
C GLY A 69 -5.04 0.87 34.92
N ASP A 70 -4.91 -0.19 35.73
CA ASP A 70 -4.43 -1.48 35.26
C ASP A 70 -5.29 -1.91 34.05
N ASN A 71 -4.65 -2.10 32.89
CA ASN A 71 -5.23 -2.66 31.64
C ASN A 71 -5.83 -1.67 30.62
N ASN A 72 -5.46 -0.39 30.65
CA ASN A 72 -5.78 0.55 29.57
C ASN A 72 -4.90 0.28 28.34
N VAL A 73 -5.51 0.01 27.19
CA VAL A 73 -4.76 -0.27 25.94
C VAL A 73 -4.80 0.91 24.96
N ALA A 74 -5.92 1.63 24.90
CA ALA A 74 -6.09 2.79 24.01
C ALA A 74 -7.11 3.78 24.54
N ARG A 75 -7.07 5.01 24.02
CA ARG A 75 -8.09 6.05 24.24
C ARG A 75 -8.61 6.53 22.89
N VAL A 76 -9.92 6.66 22.76
CA VAL A 76 -10.57 7.07 21.52
C VAL A 76 -11.42 8.31 21.79
N ARG A 77 -11.37 9.30 20.91
CA ARG A 77 -12.27 10.47 20.98
C ARG A 77 -12.73 10.91 19.60
N VAL A 78 -13.84 11.62 19.59
CA VAL A 78 -14.39 12.26 18.40
C VAL A 78 -13.87 13.69 18.31
N ILE A 79 -13.22 14.05 17.21
CA ILE A 79 -12.66 15.40 17.03
C ILE A 79 -13.50 16.28 16.08
N LYS A 80 -14.27 15.67 15.17
CA LYS A 80 -15.14 16.41 14.24
C LYS A 80 -16.31 15.53 13.83
N GLY A 81 -17.52 16.09 13.76
CA GLY A 81 -18.70 15.35 13.33
C GLY A 81 -19.97 16.18 13.41
N ASP A 82 -21.00 15.81 12.65
CA ASP A 82 -22.31 16.46 12.75
C ASP A 82 -23.01 16.07 14.06
N VAL A 83 -23.60 17.07 14.73
CA VAL A 83 -24.24 16.95 16.05
C VAL A 83 -25.61 16.24 15.93
N HIS A 84 -26.17 16.16 14.73
CA HIS A 84 -27.52 15.63 14.49
C HIS A 84 -27.58 14.12 14.20
N ASP A 85 -26.44 13.43 14.09
CA ASP A 85 -26.41 12.00 13.78
C ASP A 85 -26.06 11.12 14.98
N GLN A 86 -26.99 10.23 15.31
CA GLN A 86 -26.96 9.26 16.42
C GLN A 86 -26.20 7.96 16.07
N LYS A 87 -25.52 7.92 14.91
CA LYS A 87 -24.59 6.85 14.52
C LYS A 87 -23.17 7.33 14.78
N ASP A 88 -22.58 6.76 15.79
CA ASP A 88 -21.82 7.56 16.72
C ASP A 88 -20.33 7.29 16.73
N ILE A 89 -19.90 6.26 16.00
CA ILE A 89 -18.64 5.51 16.05
C ILE A 89 -18.83 4.24 16.85
N LEU A 90 -18.41 3.12 16.25
CA LEU A 90 -18.30 1.83 16.92
C LEU A 90 -16.82 1.57 17.20
N VAL A 91 -16.47 1.34 18.46
CA VAL A 91 -15.13 0.92 18.86
C VAL A 91 -15.25 -0.45 19.48
N LEU A 92 -14.37 -1.35 19.05
CA LEU A 92 -14.51 -2.76 19.32
C LEU A 92 -13.15 -3.42 19.47
N LEU A 93 -12.92 -4.02 20.64
CA LEU A 93 -11.68 -4.73 20.93
C LEU A 93 -11.92 -6.23 20.86
N ARG A 94 -11.18 -6.92 19.99
CA ARG A 94 -11.33 -8.36 19.73
C ARG A 94 -9.97 -9.03 19.51
N MET A 95 -9.86 -10.30 19.85
CA MET A 95 -8.71 -11.12 19.47
C MET A 95 -8.93 -11.72 18.08
N MET A 96 -8.03 -11.43 17.14
CA MET A 96 -8.09 -11.96 15.77
C MET A 96 -6.72 -12.47 15.34
N SER A 97 -6.62 -13.77 15.05
CA SER A 97 -5.37 -14.41 14.63
C SER A 97 -4.21 -14.14 15.61
N GLU A 98 -4.45 -14.32 16.91
CA GLU A 98 -3.49 -14.04 17.99
C GLU A 98 -3.08 -12.57 18.18
N LEU A 99 -3.70 -11.63 17.44
CA LEU A 99 -3.45 -10.20 17.59
C LEU A 99 -4.63 -9.52 18.29
N LEU A 100 -4.33 -8.71 19.31
CA LEU A 100 -5.34 -7.86 19.93
C LEU A 100 -5.68 -6.72 18.97
N THR A 101 -6.86 -6.83 18.36
CA THR A 101 -7.31 -5.99 17.25
C THR A 101 -8.38 -4.99 17.72
N LEU A 102 -8.14 -3.72 17.43
CA LEU A 102 -9.08 -2.63 17.65
C LEU A 102 -9.79 -2.28 16.35
N ASP A 103 -11.06 -2.68 16.22
CA ASP A 103 -11.92 -2.33 15.10
C ASP A 103 -12.62 -0.99 15.39
N ILE A 104 -12.48 -0.04 14.46
CA ILE A 104 -13.03 1.31 14.57
C ILE A 104 -13.91 1.57 13.36
N THR A 105 -15.21 1.78 13.56
CA THR A 105 -16.13 2.17 12.49
C THR A 105 -16.47 3.65 12.63
N ALA A 106 -15.98 4.47 11.72
CA ALA A 106 -16.16 5.93 11.65
C ALA A 106 -17.00 6.33 10.41
N PRO A 107 -18.34 6.21 10.47
CA PRO A 107 -19.19 6.45 9.29
C PRO A 107 -19.53 7.93 9.07
N ARG A 108 -19.39 8.78 10.09
CA ARG A 108 -19.91 10.17 10.09
C ARG A 108 -19.06 11.20 10.83
N LYS A 109 -18.03 10.73 11.52
CA LYS A 109 -17.25 11.55 12.46
C LYS A 109 -15.78 11.17 12.39
N THR A 110 -14.91 12.17 12.43
CA THR A 110 -13.47 12.02 12.47
C THR A 110 -13.05 11.59 13.87
N VAL A 111 -12.19 10.57 13.94
CA VAL A 111 -11.79 9.91 15.19
C VAL A 111 -10.31 10.12 15.44
N GLU A 112 -9.96 10.28 16.71
CA GLU A 112 -8.58 10.24 17.18
C GLU A 112 -8.41 9.07 18.14
N VAL A 113 -7.37 8.28 17.90
CA VAL A 113 -7.01 7.07 18.63
C VAL A 113 -5.62 7.27 19.20
N VAL A 114 -5.49 7.10 20.51
CA VAL A 114 -4.24 7.23 21.22
C VAL A 114 -3.91 5.88 21.85
N LEU A 115 -2.84 5.24 21.37
CA LEU A 115 -2.34 3.99 21.94
C LEU A 115 -1.49 4.27 23.18
N SER A 116 -1.55 3.36 24.16
CA SER A 116 -0.85 3.53 25.44
C SER A 116 0.61 3.09 25.40
N GLN A 117 0.99 2.29 24.40
CA GLN A 117 2.34 1.75 24.22
C GLN A 117 2.86 2.14 22.83
N GLN A 118 4.15 2.44 22.77
CA GLN A 118 4.83 2.77 21.52
C GLN A 118 5.25 1.51 20.77
N ASN A 119 5.34 1.63 19.45
CA ASN A 119 5.89 0.61 18.56
C ASN A 119 5.24 -0.78 18.70
N THR A 120 3.92 -0.83 18.90
CA THR A 120 3.20 -2.09 19.12
C THR A 120 2.38 -2.54 17.93
N LEU A 121 2.06 -1.62 17.02
CA LEU A 121 1.07 -1.85 15.99
C LEU A 121 1.68 -2.64 14.82
N GLN A 122 1.41 -3.95 14.80
CA GLN A 122 1.86 -4.89 13.77
C GLN A 122 0.96 -4.88 12.54
N ARG A 123 -0.30 -4.45 12.66
CA ARG A 123 -1.22 -4.39 11.52
C ARG A 123 -2.10 -3.15 11.52
N VAL A 124 -2.16 -2.45 10.39
CA VAL A 124 -3.10 -1.35 10.16
C VAL A 124 -3.86 -1.61 8.87
N THR A 125 -5.18 -1.57 8.94
CA THR A 125 -6.03 -1.73 7.76
C THR A 125 -7.03 -0.59 7.66
N ASN A 126 -7.03 0.16 6.56
CA ASN A 126 -8.13 1.06 6.19
C ASN A 126 -9.11 0.33 5.28
N GLN A 127 -10.38 0.24 5.66
CA GLN A 127 -11.46 -0.40 4.92
C GLN A 127 -12.61 0.58 4.73
N GLY A 128 -12.49 1.49 3.77
CA GLY A 128 -13.44 2.59 3.66
C GLY A 128 -13.07 3.66 2.66
N SER A 129 -13.69 4.82 2.85
CA SER A 129 -13.44 6.04 2.06
C SER A 129 -12.89 7.20 2.89
N GLY A 130 -12.65 6.99 4.18
CA GLY A 130 -12.03 7.98 5.06
C GLY A 130 -10.52 7.77 5.13
N ASP A 131 -9.78 8.83 5.44
CA ASP A 131 -8.32 8.77 5.49
C ASP A 131 -7.82 8.23 6.83
N VAL A 132 -6.79 7.40 6.82
CA VAL A 132 -6.14 6.91 8.04
C VAL A 132 -4.72 7.47 8.11
N VAL A 133 -4.42 8.15 9.21
CA VAL A 133 -3.08 8.69 9.46
C VAL A 133 -2.50 7.98 10.68
N VAL A 134 -1.36 7.32 10.49
CA VAL A 134 -0.56 6.68 11.54
C VAL A 134 0.69 7.52 11.77
N GLU A 135 0.78 8.11 12.95
CA GLU A 135 1.91 8.94 13.36
C GLU A 135 3.13 8.10 13.81
N ASP A 136 4.24 8.79 14.05
CA ASP A 136 5.47 8.16 14.52
C ASP A 136 5.31 7.45 15.87
N ASN A 137 6.17 6.47 16.13
CA ASN A 137 6.21 5.65 17.35
C ASN A 137 4.95 4.78 17.57
N VAL A 138 4.13 4.57 16.54
CA VAL A 138 2.96 3.69 16.60
C VAL A 138 3.26 2.31 16.03
N LEU A 139 3.82 2.26 14.81
CA LEU A 139 4.09 1.03 14.07
C LEU A 139 5.12 0.15 14.78
N ALA A 140 4.92 -1.16 14.75
CA ALA A 140 5.87 -2.11 15.30
C ALA A 140 7.25 -1.99 14.64
N THR A 141 8.27 -1.74 15.44
CA THR A 141 9.67 -1.64 14.98
C THR A 141 10.42 -2.96 15.10
N MET A 142 9.87 -3.94 15.84
CA MET A 142 10.43 -5.28 16.00
C MET A 142 9.30 -6.31 16.03
N GLY A 143 9.53 -7.49 15.48
CA GLY A 143 8.58 -8.59 15.52
C GLY A 143 8.56 -9.41 14.23
N PRO A 144 7.66 -10.42 14.15
CA PRO A 144 7.59 -11.32 13.01
C PRO A 144 7.05 -10.64 11.76
N SER A 145 6.17 -9.65 11.90
CA SER A 145 5.61 -8.95 10.74
C SER A 145 5.08 -7.56 11.06
N LEU A 146 5.08 -6.71 10.04
CA LEU A 146 4.39 -5.43 9.97
C LEU A 146 3.55 -5.40 8.69
N ALA A 147 2.25 -5.19 8.80
CA ALA A 147 1.32 -5.16 7.68
C ALA A 147 0.53 -3.86 7.64
N ILE A 148 0.58 -3.14 6.52
CA ILE A 148 -0.19 -1.90 6.31
C ILE A 148 -1.01 -2.07 5.06
N ALA A 149 -2.33 -1.92 5.16
CA ALA A 149 -3.25 -2.18 4.07
C ALA A 149 -4.28 -1.07 3.92
N THR A 150 -4.54 -0.65 2.68
CA THR A 150 -5.70 0.18 2.33
C THR A 150 -6.61 -0.58 1.36
N VAL A 151 -7.91 -0.60 1.67
CA VAL A 151 -8.94 -1.30 0.92
C VAL A 151 -10.15 -0.38 0.77
N GLY A 152 -10.37 0.14 -0.42
CA GLY A 152 -11.46 1.07 -0.71
C GLY A 152 -10.95 2.32 -1.40
N SER A 153 -11.49 3.48 -1.04
CA SER A 153 -11.19 4.76 -1.69
C SER A 153 -10.52 5.77 -0.76
N GLY A 154 -10.34 5.43 0.51
CA GLY A 154 -9.69 6.29 1.50
C GLY A 154 -8.18 6.14 1.47
N ASP A 155 -7.48 7.20 1.84
CA ASP A 155 -6.03 7.21 1.83
C ASP A 155 -5.47 6.64 3.14
N LEU A 156 -4.26 6.09 3.11
CA LEU A 156 -3.54 5.65 4.29
C LEU A 156 -2.13 6.25 4.28
N PHE A 157 -1.85 7.06 5.30
CA PHE A 157 -0.55 7.66 5.55
C PHE A 157 0.07 7.01 6.78
N ALA A 158 1.29 6.51 6.69
CA ALA A 158 1.98 5.93 7.84
C ALA A 158 3.45 6.38 7.90
N THR A 159 3.92 6.80 9.07
CA THR A 159 5.29 7.24 9.27
C THR A 159 5.99 6.48 10.40
N SER A 160 7.29 6.22 10.23
CA SER A 160 8.17 5.72 11.28
C SER A 160 9.54 6.37 11.19
N THR A 161 9.91 7.09 12.25
CA THR A 161 11.25 7.68 12.43
C THR A 161 12.27 6.72 13.02
N GLN A 162 11.83 5.55 13.51
CA GLN A 162 12.70 4.52 14.08
C GLN A 162 13.05 3.44 13.04
N THR A 163 14.16 2.73 13.28
CA THR A 163 14.56 1.57 12.47
C THR A 163 13.56 0.44 12.62
N VAL A 164 12.95 0.02 11.51
CA VAL A 164 12.02 -1.12 11.46
C VAL A 164 12.80 -2.40 11.16
N LYS A 165 12.86 -3.29 12.16
CA LYS A 165 13.55 -4.58 12.15
C LYS A 165 12.54 -5.74 12.29
N VAL A 166 11.85 -6.07 11.20
CA VAL A 166 10.83 -7.14 11.18
C VAL A 166 11.16 -8.19 10.13
N ASP A 167 10.73 -9.44 10.35
CA ASP A 167 11.01 -10.50 9.37
C ASP A 167 10.23 -10.27 8.06
N ALA A 168 8.99 -9.79 8.15
CA ALA A 168 8.14 -9.52 7.00
C ALA A 168 7.44 -8.15 7.07
N LEU A 169 7.71 -7.27 6.11
CA LEU A 169 6.96 -6.04 5.87
C LEU A 169 6.03 -6.25 4.67
N THR A 170 4.72 -6.09 4.88
CA THR A 170 3.72 -6.20 3.82
C THR A 170 2.96 -4.89 3.69
N LEU A 171 2.99 -4.30 2.50
CA LEU A 171 2.19 -3.14 2.13
C LEU A 171 1.17 -3.59 1.08
N ASN A 172 -0.12 -3.32 1.30
CA ASN A 172 -1.18 -3.70 0.38
C ASN A 172 -2.10 -2.51 0.05
N SER A 173 -2.33 -2.25 -1.22
CA SER A 173 -3.27 -1.22 -1.66
C SER A 173 -4.26 -1.81 -2.66
N LYS A 174 -5.55 -1.72 -2.32
CA LYS A 174 -6.65 -2.24 -3.15
C LYS A 174 -7.80 -1.25 -3.21
N GLY A 175 -8.25 -0.91 -4.41
CA GLY A 175 -9.25 0.15 -4.60
C GLY A 175 -8.63 1.55 -4.62
N SER A 176 -9.37 2.55 -5.06
CA SER A 176 -8.84 3.82 -5.58
C SER A 176 -8.09 4.74 -4.60
N GLY A 177 -7.98 4.36 -3.31
CA GLY A 177 -7.28 5.16 -2.31
C GLY A 177 -5.76 5.10 -2.46
N GLN A 178 -5.08 6.09 -1.90
CA GLN A 178 -3.62 6.19 -1.88
C GLN A 178 -3.03 5.48 -0.66
N LEU A 179 -1.90 4.78 -0.85
CA LEU A 179 -1.06 4.32 0.26
C LEU A 179 0.26 5.10 0.23
N GLN A 180 0.55 5.87 1.28
CA GLN A 180 1.81 6.59 1.43
C GLN A 180 2.49 6.20 2.73
N THR A 181 3.68 5.62 2.63
CA THR A 181 4.48 5.23 3.80
C THR A 181 5.84 5.94 3.80
N ARG A 182 6.32 6.32 4.99
CA ARG A 182 7.66 6.87 5.20
C ARG A 182 8.35 6.09 6.31
N PHE A 183 9.52 5.54 6.00
CA PHE A 183 10.37 4.84 6.96
C PHE A 183 11.73 5.53 7.04
N SER A 184 12.26 5.70 8.24
CA SER A 184 13.63 6.18 8.41
C SER A 184 14.65 5.13 7.96
N GLU A 185 14.56 3.90 8.47
CA GLU A 185 15.46 2.80 8.13
C GLU A 185 14.70 1.47 8.14
N LEU A 186 14.98 0.61 7.15
CA LEU A 186 14.44 -0.74 7.05
C LEU A 186 15.55 -1.79 7.16
N ARG A 187 15.37 -2.78 8.03
CA ARG A 187 16.18 -4.00 8.12
C ARG A 187 15.24 -5.19 8.14
N VAL A 188 14.82 -5.66 6.97
CA VAL A 188 13.71 -6.62 6.85
C VAL A 188 14.09 -7.79 5.96
N SER A 189 13.72 -9.03 6.33
CA SER A 189 14.04 -10.17 5.47
C SER A 189 13.15 -10.19 4.22
N LYS A 190 11.85 -9.95 4.38
CA LYS A 190 10.88 -9.97 3.28
C LYS A 190 10.11 -8.68 3.23
N PHE A 191 10.26 -7.92 2.16
CA PHE A 191 9.42 -6.77 1.87
C PHE A 191 8.52 -7.09 0.68
N ARG A 192 7.21 -7.12 0.92
CA ARG A 192 6.17 -7.36 -0.08
C ARG A 192 5.32 -6.10 -0.25
N LEU A 193 5.32 -5.53 -1.43
CA LEU A 193 4.38 -4.49 -1.83
C LEU A 193 3.41 -5.06 -2.86
N GLU A 194 2.13 -4.98 -2.56
CA GLU A 194 1.05 -5.46 -3.41
C GLU A 194 0.08 -4.32 -3.70
N TYR A 195 -0.17 -4.10 -4.97
CA TYR A 195 -1.01 -3.03 -5.47
C TYR A 195 -2.00 -3.62 -6.48
N PHE A 196 -3.30 -3.50 -6.20
CA PHE A 196 -4.39 -4.05 -7.01
C PHE A 196 -5.46 -2.98 -7.24
N SER A 197 -5.16 -1.96 -8.06
CA SER A 197 -6.01 -0.77 -8.08
C SER A 197 -5.79 0.22 -9.24
N SER A 198 -6.45 1.37 -9.14
CA SER A 198 -6.17 2.64 -9.80
C SER A 198 -5.63 3.72 -8.83
N GLY A 199 -5.50 3.45 -7.53
CA GLY A 199 -4.91 4.38 -6.55
C GLY A 199 -3.39 4.44 -6.67
N ASP A 200 -2.71 5.34 -5.96
CA ASP A 200 -1.24 5.40 -6.02
C ASP A 200 -0.62 4.79 -4.76
N THR A 201 0.55 4.17 -4.89
CA THR A 201 1.32 3.69 -3.74
C THR A 201 2.71 4.30 -3.73
N THR A 202 3.05 4.95 -2.62
CA THR A 202 4.35 5.63 -2.44
C THR A 202 5.01 5.15 -1.15
N VAL A 203 6.30 4.79 -1.25
CA VAL A 203 7.12 4.33 -0.13
C VAL A 203 8.40 5.14 -0.12
N PHE A 204 8.62 5.90 0.94
CA PHE A 204 9.83 6.70 1.14
C PHE A 204 10.73 6.03 2.18
N VAL A 205 12.01 5.86 1.86
CA VAL A 205 13.03 5.36 2.80
C VAL A 205 14.20 6.34 2.86
N GLU A 206 14.51 6.80 4.07
CA GLU A 206 15.37 7.96 4.27
C GLU A 206 16.84 7.63 4.56
N SER A 207 17.11 6.48 5.19
CA SER A 207 18.44 6.05 5.65
C SER A 207 18.87 4.73 5.02
N GLU A 208 20.15 4.41 5.18
CA GLU A 208 20.75 3.18 4.67
C GLU A 208 20.02 1.94 5.19
N SER A 209 19.51 1.13 4.27
CA SER A 209 18.58 0.04 4.58
C SER A 209 19.00 -1.26 3.91
N ASP A 210 18.58 -2.39 4.48
CA ASP A 210 18.91 -3.73 4.00
C ASP A 210 17.66 -4.62 3.96
N VAL A 211 17.45 -5.28 2.82
CA VAL A 211 16.30 -6.14 2.53
C VAL A 211 16.76 -7.43 1.87
N ASP A 212 16.43 -8.61 2.41
CA ASP A 212 16.83 -9.86 1.72
C ASP A 212 16.03 -10.06 0.43
N SER A 213 14.71 -9.94 0.49
CA SER A 213 13.82 -10.15 -0.65
C SER A 213 12.78 -9.04 -0.74
N LEU A 214 12.78 -8.31 -1.84
CA LEU A 214 11.77 -7.31 -2.18
C LEU A 214 10.90 -7.85 -3.33
N THR A 215 9.61 -8.02 -3.09
CA THR A 215 8.62 -8.39 -4.11
C THR A 215 7.63 -7.24 -4.29
N LEU A 216 7.50 -6.73 -5.51
CA LEU A 216 6.52 -5.73 -5.90
C LEU A 216 5.55 -6.34 -6.91
N ILE A 217 4.27 -6.40 -6.57
CA ILE A 217 3.21 -6.84 -7.48
C ILE A 217 2.30 -5.63 -7.73
N ALA A 218 2.27 -5.15 -8.97
CA ALA A 218 1.47 -4.01 -9.39
C ALA A 218 0.47 -4.45 -10.48
N GLU A 219 -0.78 -4.63 -10.08
CA GLU A 219 -1.89 -4.96 -10.97
C GLU A 219 -2.90 -3.80 -11.05
N GLY A 220 -3.11 -3.27 -12.25
CA GLY A 220 -4.08 -2.21 -12.52
C GLY A 220 -3.50 -1.00 -13.24
N SER A 221 -3.95 0.20 -12.86
CA SER A 221 -3.74 1.42 -13.66
C SER A 221 -3.15 2.61 -12.90
N GLY A 222 -2.94 2.50 -11.60
CA GLY A 222 -2.27 3.57 -10.84
C GLY A 222 -0.83 3.22 -10.53
N ASP A 223 -0.13 4.17 -9.93
CA ASP A 223 1.32 4.21 -9.96
C ASP A 223 1.92 3.68 -8.64
N ALA A 224 3.06 3.01 -8.74
CA ALA A 224 3.86 2.60 -7.59
C ALA A 224 5.24 3.27 -7.61
N CYS A 225 5.59 3.95 -6.51
CA CYS A 225 6.89 4.59 -6.35
C CYS A 225 7.55 4.17 -5.04
N LEU A 226 8.76 3.59 -5.14
CA LEU A 226 9.65 3.34 -4.02
C LEU A 226 10.83 4.29 -4.13
N SER A 227 10.84 5.32 -3.29
CA SER A 227 11.86 6.36 -3.27
C SER A 227 12.85 6.16 -2.12
N TRP A 228 14.10 5.85 -2.47
CA TRP A 228 15.20 5.62 -1.56
C TRP A 228 16.19 6.78 -1.65
N THR A 229 16.20 7.63 -0.63
CA THR A 229 17.09 8.80 -0.59
C THR A 229 18.51 8.44 -0.16
N SER A 230 18.67 7.31 0.53
CA SER A 230 19.93 6.70 0.94
C SER A 230 20.06 5.29 0.37
N PRO A 231 21.27 4.70 0.32
CA PRO A 231 21.49 3.38 -0.26
C PRO A 231 20.60 2.30 0.35
N MET A 232 19.84 1.59 -0.48
CA MET A 232 19.14 0.36 -0.13
C MET A 232 19.84 -0.84 -0.77
N SER A 233 20.23 -1.82 0.05
CA SER A 233 20.76 -3.11 -0.38
C SER A 233 19.62 -4.13 -0.44
N VAL A 234 19.45 -4.79 -1.59
CA VAL A 234 18.42 -5.81 -1.80
C VAL A 234 19.06 -7.09 -2.35
N ASN A 235 18.96 -8.25 -1.68
CA ASN A 235 19.55 -9.47 -2.26
C ASN A 235 18.76 -9.91 -3.51
N PHE A 236 17.45 -10.07 -3.38
CA PHE A 236 16.56 -10.49 -4.47
C PHE A 236 15.43 -9.50 -4.69
N LEU A 237 15.36 -8.92 -5.89
CA LEU A 237 14.31 -8.00 -6.30
C LEU A 237 13.40 -8.68 -7.34
N GLU A 238 12.12 -8.81 -7.03
CA GLU A 238 11.11 -9.32 -7.95
C GLU A 238 10.05 -8.25 -8.20
N VAL A 239 9.78 -7.95 -9.46
CA VAL A 239 8.71 -7.03 -9.85
C VAL A 239 7.81 -7.69 -10.88
N GLU A 240 6.52 -7.75 -10.59
CA GLU A 240 5.48 -8.20 -11.50
C GLU A 240 4.50 -7.05 -11.72
N GLN A 241 4.42 -6.57 -12.96
CA GLN A 241 3.50 -5.51 -13.35
C GLN A 241 2.49 -6.05 -14.37
N VAL A 242 1.21 -5.91 -14.07
CA VAL A 242 0.11 -6.25 -14.97
C VAL A 242 -0.81 -5.05 -15.12
N GLY A 243 -0.91 -4.48 -16.32
CA GLY A 243 -1.77 -3.33 -16.60
C GLY A 243 -1.03 -2.10 -17.11
N SER A 244 -1.54 -0.90 -16.80
CA SER A 244 -1.09 0.35 -17.44
C SER A 244 -0.50 1.37 -16.47
N GLY A 245 -0.44 1.07 -15.18
CA GLY A 245 0.19 1.94 -14.19
C GLY A 245 1.71 1.90 -14.30
N ASP A 246 2.37 2.94 -13.82
CA ASP A 246 3.83 3.08 -13.87
C ASP A 246 4.47 2.67 -12.53
N VAL A 247 5.60 1.97 -12.58
CA VAL A 247 6.32 1.50 -11.39
C VAL A 247 7.74 2.05 -11.42
N SER A 248 8.17 2.71 -10.34
CA SER A 248 9.53 3.22 -10.21
C SER A 248 10.18 2.85 -8.87
N VAL A 249 11.46 2.46 -8.92
CA VAL A 249 12.24 2.05 -7.74
C VAL A 249 13.63 2.68 -7.80
N GLY A 250 14.04 3.39 -6.75
CA GLY A 250 15.34 4.07 -6.67
C GLY A 250 15.26 5.43 -5.97
N PRO A 251 16.18 6.39 -6.18
CA PRO A 251 17.34 6.34 -7.08
C PRO A 251 18.63 5.74 -6.49
N GLN A 252 18.65 5.38 -5.20
CA GLN A 252 19.85 4.87 -4.52
C GLN A 252 19.70 3.40 -4.13
N GLY A 253 19.67 2.50 -5.12
CA GLY A 253 19.52 1.06 -4.88
C GLY A 253 20.71 0.23 -5.34
N SER A 254 20.93 -0.90 -4.67
CA SER A 254 21.80 -1.98 -5.14
C SER A 254 21.11 -3.32 -4.97
N CYS A 255 21.31 -4.23 -5.93
CA CYS A 255 20.78 -5.58 -5.80
C CYS A 255 21.69 -6.68 -6.34
N GLN A 256 21.59 -7.90 -5.81
CA GLN A 256 22.35 -9.04 -6.36
C GLN A 256 21.68 -9.56 -7.64
N SER A 257 20.37 -9.81 -7.57
CA SER A 257 19.58 -10.33 -8.69
C SER A 257 18.22 -9.65 -8.75
N ALA A 258 17.80 -9.27 -9.95
CA ALA A 258 16.46 -8.79 -10.23
C ALA A 258 15.74 -9.68 -11.25
N LYS A 259 14.46 -9.93 -11.01
CA LYS A 259 13.55 -10.59 -11.95
C LYS A 259 12.34 -9.69 -12.18
N LEU A 260 12.13 -9.29 -13.42
CA LEU A 260 11.11 -8.34 -13.82
C LEU A 260 10.17 -9.02 -14.81
N SER A 261 8.87 -8.97 -14.54
CA SER A 261 7.84 -9.42 -15.47
C SER A 261 6.85 -8.29 -15.70
N MET A 262 6.61 -7.97 -16.96
CA MET A 262 5.71 -6.88 -17.34
C MET A 262 4.73 -7.34 -18.41
N GLN A 263 3.45 -7.30 -18.06
CA GLN A 263 2.32 -7.55 -18.93
C GLN A 263 1.39 -6.34 -18.95
N GLY A 264 1.70 -5.36 -19.80
CA GLY A 264 0.82 -4.22 -20.05
C GLY A 264 1.56 -3.00 -20.58
N SER A 265 0.89 -1.84 -20.64
CA SER A 265 1.35 -0.70 -21.44
C SER A 265 2.02 0.42 -20.65
N GLY A 266 2.21 0.25 -19.34
CA GLY A 266 2.86 1.26 -18.50
C GLY A 266 4.37 1.35 -18.71
N GLU A 267 5.06 1.88 -17.71
CA GLU A 267 6.52 1.96 -17.62
C GLU A 267 7.02 1.31 -16.32
N LEU A 268 8.09 0.53 -16.44
CA LEU A 268 8.79 -0.08 -15.30
C LEU A 268 10.22 0.48 -15.23
N ASP A 269 10.47 1.37 -14.28
CA ASP A 269 11.77 2.03 -14.09
C ASP A 269 12.49 1.54 -12.82
N LEU A 270 13.53 0.73 -13.04
CA LEU A 270 14.53 0.32 -12.05
C LEU A 270 15.92 0.90 -12.37
N GLY A 271 16.03 1.94 -13.18
CA GLY A 271 17.29 2.59 -13.54
C GLY A 271 18.05 3.16 -12.34
N GLY A 272 17.35 3.42 -11.24
CA GLY A 272 17.90 3.83 -9.95
C GLY A 272 18.48 2.71 -9.09
N VAL A 273 18.38 1.43 -9.50
CA VAL A 273 18.84 0.28 -8.72
C VAL A 273 19.90 -0.49 -9.50
N GLN A 274 21.15 -0.45 -9.02
CA GLN A 274 22.25 -1.18 -9.65
C GLN A 274 22.22 -2.66 -9.27
N CYS A 275 21.90 -3.52 -10.22
CA CYS A 275 21.81 -4.96 -10.01
C CYS A 275 22.97 -5.72 -10.66
N GLY A 276 23.40 -6.82 -10.03
CA GLY A 276 24.36 -7.77 -10.61
C GLY A 276 23.79 -8.40 -11.88
N MET A 277 22.74 -9.21 -11.67
CA MET A 277 22.00 -9.90 -12.73
C MET A 277 20.58 -9.36 -12.83
N VAL A 278 20.09 -9.17 -14.05
CA VAL A 278 18.71 -8.73 -14.31
C VAL A 278 18.11 -9.64 -15.38
N ASP A 279 16.96 -10.23 -15.06
CA ASP A 279 16.14 -11.02 -15.97
C ASP A 279 14.82 -10.28 -16.23
N VAL A 280 14.50 -10.02 -17.49
CA VAL A 280 13.32 -9.25 -17.90
C VAL A 280 12.46 -10.08 -18.84
N ASP A 281 11.24 -10.37 -18.42
CA ASP A 281 10.16 -10.94 -19.24
C ASP A 281 9.14 -9.85 -19.58
N LEU A 282 9.16 -9.38 -20.83
CA LEU A 282 8.30 -8.33 -21.34
C LEU A 282 7.29 -8.89 -22.34
N MET A 283 6.03 -8.98 -21.94
CA MET A 283 4.93 -9.47 -22.79
C MET A 283 3.95 -8.35 -23.16
N SER A 284 4.43 -7.27 -23.79
CA SER A 284 3.57 -6.12 -24.12
C SER A 284 4.20 -5.05 -25.03
N SER A 285 3.58 -3.87 -25.08
CA SER A 285 4.03 -2.62 -25.69
C SER A 285 4.64 -1.61 -24.70
N GLY A 286 4.79 -1.98 -23.43
CA GLY A 286 5.36 -1.10 -22.38
C GLY A 286 6.88 -0.93 -22.47
N ASN A 287 7.43 -0.06 -21.63
CA ASN A 287 8.86 0.20 -21.56
C ASN A 287 9.45 -0.25 -20.22
N VAL A 288 10.63 -0.85 -20.25
CA VAL A 288 11.37 -1.26 -19.05
C VAL A 288 12.74 -0.61 -19.06
N VAL A 289 13.13 0.04 -17.96
CA VAL A 289 14.43 0.66 -17.76
C VAL A 289 15.14 -0.02 -16.59
N VAL A 290 16.37 -0.49 -16.80
CA VAL A 290 17.14 -1.23 -15.77
C VAL A 290 18.60 -0.79 -15.69
N LYS A 291 19.28 -1.13 -14.59
CA LYS A 291 20.71 -0.94 -14.45
C LYS A 291 21.40 -2.23 -14.01
N ALA A 292 21.86 -3.02 -14.98
CA ALA A 292 22.61 -4.26 -14.75
C ALA A 292 24.13 -4.04 -14.85
N THR A 293 24.92 -4.84 -14.15
CA THR A 293 26.40 -4.77 -14.18
C THR A 293 27.04 -6.00 -14.80
N ASP A 294 26.58 -7.20 -14.43
CA ASP A 294 27.17 -8.44 -14.92
C ASP A 294 26.36 -9.02 -16.08
N ALA A 295 25.08 -9.31 -15.88
CA ALA A 295 24.25 -9.97 -16.89
C ALA A 295 22.88 -9.31 -17.02
N LEU A 296 22.45 -9.10 -18.27
CA LEU A 296 21.11 -8.68 -18.62
C LEU A 296 20.51 -9.70 -19.60
N THR A 297 19.49 -10.42 -19.15
CA THR A 297 18.69 -11.33 -19.97
C THR A 297 17.33 -10.69 -20.23
N VAL A 298 16.91 -10.69 -21.50
CA VAL A 298 15.65 -10.07 -21.92
C VAL A 298 14.90 -11.03 -22.83
N GLU A 299 13.73 -11.46 -22.41
CA GLU A 299 12.74 -12.16 -23.22
C GLU A 299 11.59 -11.19 -23.51
N ALA A 300 11.44 -10.78 -24.76
CA ALA A 300 10.47 -9.73 -25.08
C ALA A 300 9.59 -10.06 -26.29
N TYR A 301 8.29 -10.14 -26.03
CA TYR A 301 7.25 -10.43 -26.98
C TYR A 301 6.26 -9.26 -27.06
N GLY A 302 6.23 -8.59 -28.21
CA GLY A 302 5.37 -7.43 -28.43
C GLY A 302 6.12 -6.30 -29.10
N SER A 303 5.64 -5.07 -28.90
CA SER A 303 6.24 -3.84 -29.44
C SER A 303 6.93 -2.99 -28.37
N GLY A 304 7.09 -3.53 -27.15
CA GLY A 304 7.72 -2.83 -26.04
C GLY A 304 9.24 -2.75 -26.19
N HIS A 305 9.85 -1.90 -25.39
CA HIS A 305 11.29 -1.64 -25.43
C HIS A 305 11.93 -1.86 -24.06
N VAL A 306 13.15 -2.42 -24.06
CA VAL A 306 13.96 -2.56 -22.86
C VAL A 306 15.22 -1.72 -23.00
N LYS A 307 15.47 -0.86 -22.02
CA LYS A 307 16.60 0.06 -21.98
C LYS A 307 17.47 -0.28 -20.77
N PHE A 308 18.76 -0.06 -20.92
CA PHE A 308 19.68 -0.15 -19.79
C PHE A 308 20.43 1.16 -19.61
N THR A 309 20.74 1.46 -18.36
CA THR A 309 21.33 2.73 -17.96
C THR A 309 22.79 2.56 -17.53
N GLY A 310 23.61 3.58 -17.76
CA GLY A 310 25.02 3.56 -17.35
C GLY A 310 25.90 2.71 -18.26
N THR A 311 26.88 2.02 -17.66
CA THR A 311 27.81 1.17 -18.40
C THR A 311 27.09 -0.07 -18.90
N ALA A 312 27.37 -0.49 -20.13
CA ALA A 312 26.82 -1.73 -20.66
C ALA A 312 27.21 -2.92 -19.77
N PRO A 313 26.26 -3.84 -19.46
CA PRO A 313 26.55 -5.07 -18.72
C PRO A 313 27.61 -5.94 -19.42
N HIS A 314 28.33 -6.76 -18.66
CA HIS A 314 29.34 -7.67 -19.22
C HIS A 314 28.76 -8.68 -20.22
N ALA A 315 27.54 -9.17 -19.97
CA ALA A 315 26.82 -10.08 -20.84
C ALA A 315 25.39 -9.59 -21.09
N ILE A 316 24.98 -9.61 -22.36
CA ILE A 316 23.62 -9.24 -22.77
C ILE A 316 23.08 -10.37 -23.64
N THR A 317 21.95 -10.94 -23.24
CA THR A 317 21.21 -11.93 -24.04
C THR A 317 19.80 -11.40 -24.26
N SER A 318 19.39 -11.28 -25.52
CA SER A 318 18.03 -10.87 -25.86
C SER A 318 17.40 -11.86 -26.82
N THR A 319 16.22 -12.32 -26.48
CA THR A 319 15.36 -13.14 -27.33
C THR A 319 14.07 -12.37 -27.62
N GLY A 320 13.51 -12.57 -28.82
CA GLY A 320 12.30 -11.87 -29.28
C GLY A 320 12.58 -10.60 -30.10
N TYR A 321 11.66 -9.63 -30.05
CA TYR A 321 11.69 -8.43 -30.91
C TYR A 321 12.22 -7.17 -30.21
N SER A 322 12.71 -7.29 -28.97
CA SER A 322 13.18 -6.13 -28.19
C SER A 322 14.37 -5.43 -28.83
N GLN A 323 14.34 -4.10 -28.76
CA GLN A 323 15.49 -3.25 -29.06
C GLN A 323 16.15 -2.83 -27.75
N LEU A 324 17.42 -3.18 -27.61
CA LEU A 324 18.25 -2.73 -26.50
C LEU A 324 19.07 -1.50 -26.90
N GLY A 325 19.04 -0.47 -26.08
CA GLY A 325 19.80 0.77 -26.29
C GLY A 325 20.36 1.30 -24.96
N PRO A 326 21.61 1.80 -24.95
CA PRO A 326 22.17 2.46 -23.78
C PRO A 326 21.57 3.85 -23.61
N GLU A 327 21.21 4.21 -22.37
CA GLU A 327 20.81 5.57 -22.00
C GLU A 327 21.79 6.22 -20.98
N PRO A 328 22.09 7.52 -21.13
CA PRO A 328 22.98 8.23 -20.21
C PRO A 328 22.36 8.40 -18.82
N VAL A 329 23.18 8.23 -17.77
CA VAL A 329 22.83 8.12 -16.34
C VAL A 329 22.05 9.32 -15.75
N GLN A 330 22.03 10.47 -16.42
CA GLN A 330 21.26 11.65 -15.97
C GLN A 330 19.86 11.76 -16.59
N GLY A 331 19.53 10.93 -17.59
CA GLY A 331 18.23 10.96 -18.26
C GLY A 331 17.34 9.75 -17.98
N SER A 332 17.76 8.83 -17.11
CA SER A 332 17.24 7.46 -17.13
C SER A 332 16.53 6.99 -15.86
N TYR A 333 16.52 7.79 -14.79
CA TYR A 333 15.58 7.59 -13.69
C TYR A 333 14.48 8.64 -13.83
N LEU A 334 13.33 8.19 -14.29
CA LEU A 334 12.09 8.94 -14.41
C LEU A 334 11.13 8.40 -13.34
N PRO A 335 11.19 8.94 -12.12
CA PRO A 335 10.28 8.49 -11.06
C PRO A 335 8.83 8.67 -11.51
N ALA A 336 8.10 7.56 -11.63
CA ALA A 336 6.66 7.56 -11.79
C ALA A 336 6.05 8.38 -10.65
N ASN A 337 5.27 9.43 -10.98
CA ASN A 337 4.57 10.36 -10.07
C ASN A 337 4.90 10.25 -8.56
N CYS A 338 6.19 10.35 -8.17
CA CYS A 338 6.64 10.24 -6.78
C CYS A 338 6.35 11.54 -6.02
N LYS A 339 5.10 11.98 -6.02
CA LYS A 339 4.67 13.17 -5.30
C LYS A 339 4.47 12.77 -3.85
N LEU A 340 5.08 13.52 -2.96
CA LEU A 340 4.74 13.42 -1.55
C LEU A 340 3.41 14.15 -1.35
N HIS A 341 2.36 13.40 -1.05
CA HIS A 341 1.06 13.98 -0.72
C HIS A 341 1.07 14.53 0.69
N LYS A 342 0.37 15.66 0.87
CA LYS A 342 0.29 16.34 2.16
C LYS A 342 -0.50 15.47 3.13
N ILE A 343 0.19 14.97 4.16
CA ILE A 343 -0.42 14.17 5.22
C ILE A 343 -1.47 15.04 5.95
N PRO A 344 -2.72 14.57 6.08
CA PRO A 344 -3.72 15.22 6.91
C PRO A 344 -3.19 15.39 8.33
N VAL A 345 -3.38 16.56 8.92
CA VAL A 345 -2.99 16.84 10.31
C VAL A 345 -4.18 17.31 11.12
N ILE A 346 -4.24 16.86 12.36
CA ILE A 346 -5.24 17.34 13.32
C ILE A 346 -5.06 18.85 13.48
N LYS A 347 -6.09 19.63 13.16
CA LYS A 347 -6.03 21.10 13.28
C LYS A 347 -5.71 21.50 14.73
N SER A 348 -4.87 22.53 14.90
CA SER A 348 -4.38 22.99 16.20
C SER A 348 -5.47 23.31 17.23
N LYS A 349 -6.65 23.75 16.78
CA LYS A 349 -7.82 23.97 17.65
C LYS A 349 -8.31 22.71 18.38
N TYR A 350 -7.98 21.51 17.87
CA TYR A 350 -8.27 20.23 18.51
C TYR A 350 -7.06 19.67 19.27
N THR A 351 -5.84 20.13 18.97
CA THR A 351 -4.63 19.79 19.73
C THR A 351 -4.50 20.62 21.02
N ALA A 352 -5.02 21.85 21.06
CA ALA A 352 -5.12 22.65 22.29
C ALA A 352 -5.96 21.97 23.38
N ILE A 353 -6.88 21.09 22.98
CA ILE A 353 -7.68 20.27 23.90
C ILE A 353 -6.89 19.04 24.39
N SER A 354 -5.71 18.74 23.82
CA SER A 354 -4.82 17.67 24.32
C SER A 354 -3.80 18.14 25.36
N SER A 355 -3.60 19.45 25.55
CA SER A 355 -2.60 19.99 26.50
C SER A 355 -3.21 20.67 27.74
N GLY A 356 -4.53 20.64 27.91
CA GLY A 356 -5.19 21.21 29.10
C GLY A 356 -5.12 22.74 29.21
N VAL A 357 -4.65 23.45 28.17
CA VAL A 357 -4.62 24.91 28.16
C VAL A 357 -5.90 25.42 27.50
N PHE A 358 -6.85 25.88 28.33
CA PHE A 358 -7.98 26.68 27.86
C PHE A 358 -7.47 28.02 27.32
N ALA A 359 -7.17 28.08 26.03
CA ALA A 359 -7.10 29.34 25.31
C ALA A 359 -8.48 29.59 24.69
N SER A 360 -9.23 30.50 25.33
CA SER A 360 -10.43 31.10 24.75
C SER A 360 -10.10 31.65 23.37
N ALA A 361 -10.73 31.13 22.33
CA ALA A 361 -10.77 31.77 21.02
C ALA A 361 -12.19 31.70 20.48
N GLU A 362 -12.70 32.88 20.17
CA GLU A 362 -14.07 33.21 19.87
C GLU A 362 -14.66 32.48 18.67
N LEU A 363 -15.97 32.37 18.77
CA LEU A 363 -16.91 31.95 17.76
C LEU A 363 -16.84 32.92 16.57
N ASP A 364 -16.61 32.43 15.36
CA ASP A 364 -17.26 33.04 14.21
C ASP A 364 -17.59 32.02 13.12
N SER A 365 -18.83 32.16 12.66
CA SER A 365 -19.45 31.47 11.54
C SER A 365 -19.27 32.33 10.28
N ALA A 366 -19.56 31.75 9.10
CA ALA A 366 -19.38 32.34 7.75
C ALA A 366 -17.94 32.20 7.24
N GLU A 367 -17.64 31.81 6.00
CA GLU A 367 -18.38 31.74 4.73
C GLU A 367 -17.57 30.78 3.83
N SER A 368 -18.21 29.83 3.15
CA SER A 368 -18.62 29.94 1.74
C SER A 368 -17.49 30.18 0.74
N SER A 369 -17.45 29.26 -0.22
CA SER A 369 -16.82 29.26 -1.54
C SER A 369 -16.33 30.59 -2.12
N SER A 370 -15.14 30.57 -2.72
CA SER A 370 -14.87 31.34 -3.93
C SER A 370 -14.07 30.49 -4.94
N SER A 371 -14.80 29.83 -5.83
CA SER A 371 -14.30 29.45 -7.15
C SER A 371 -14.31 30.69 -8.04
N VAL A 372 -13.15 31.05 -8.57
CA VAL A 372 -13.02 32.10 -9.58
C VAL A 372 -13.61 31.59 -10.89
N SER A 373 -14.60 32.32 -11.39
CA SER A 373 -15.28 32.09 -12.65
C SER A 373 -14.49 32.72 -13.81
N VAL A 374 -14.31 31.97 -14.89
CA VAL A 374 -14.10 32.51 -16.23
C VAL A 374 -15.21 31.96 -17.11
N ARG A 375 -15.96 32.89 -17.68
CA ARG A 375 -17.22 32.72 -18.39
C ARG A 375 -16.93 32.89 -19.88
N THR A 376 -17.34 31.92 -20.70
CA THR A 376 -17.58 32.13 -22.13
C THR A 376 -18.83 31.35 -22.52
N ASP A 377 -19.83 32.11 -22.97
CA ASP A 377 -21.14 31.67 -23.42
C ASP A 377 -21.07 30.97 -24.77
N THR A 378 -21.82 29.87 -24.95
CA THR A 378 -22.64 29.62 -26.16
C THR A 378 -23.73 28.61 -25.83
N ALA A 379 -24.95 28.91 -26.27
CA ALA A 379 -26.19 28.20 -25.98
C ALA A 379 -26.53 27.10 -27.02
N ALA A 380 -27.14 26.00 -26.56
CA ALA A 380 -28.09 25.15 -27.30
C ALA A 380 -28.80 24.24 -26.27
N VAL A 381 -30.05 24.53 -25.89
CA VAL A 381 -31.32 23.92 -26.36
C VAL A 381 -31.52 22.46 -25.89
N TRP A 382 -32.65 22.28 -25.19
CA TRP A 382 -33.19 21.12 -24.47
C TRP A 382 -33.43 19.90 -25.36
N ASP A 383 -33.29 18.68 -24.81
CA ASP A 383 -34.46 17.79 -24.64
C ASP A 383 -34.16 16.62 -23.69
N GLY A 384 -35.16 16.22 -22.92
CA GLY A 384 -35.11 15.05 -22.05
C GLY A 384 -35.47 13.78 -22.79
N LEU A 385 -34.78 12.69 -22.51
CA LEU A 385 -35.27 11.33 -22.79
C LEU A 385 -34.62 10.33 -21.85
N SER A 386 -35.40 9.95 -20.84
CA SER A 386 -35.27 8.68 -20.15
C SER A 386 -35.34 7.56 -21.18
N ARG A 387 -34.32 6.69 -21.19
CA ARG A 387 -34.42 5.37 -21.80
C ARG A 387 -33.48 4.40 -21.10
N ASP A 388 -34.08 3.63 -20.19
CA ASP A 388 -33.63 2.30 -19.84
C ASP A 388 -33.33 1.49 -21.10
N LYS A 389 -32.14 0.90 -21.15
CA LYS A 389 -31.91 -0.45 -21.71
C LYS A 389 -30.48 -0.93 -21.41
N GLU A 390 -30.45 -1.94 -20.56
CA GLU A 390 -29.71 -3.20 -20.73
C GLU A 390 -28.29 -3.14 -21.33
N ASN A 391 -27.30 -3.42 -20.49
CA ASN A 391 -26.05 -4.05 -20.92
C ASN A 391 -25.86 -5.37 -20.15
N LEU A 392 -26.68 -6.36 -20.54
CA LEU A 392 -26.32 -7.76 -20.40
C LEU A 392 -25.21 -8.09 -21.42
N LEU A 393 -23.97 -8.01 -20.95
CA LEU A 393 -22.82 -8.88 -21.27
C LEU A 393 -22.23 -8.88 -22.70
N PRO A 394 -20.93 -9.24 -22.83
CA PRO A 394 -20.70 -10.65 -23.10
C PRO A 394 -19.57 -11.22 -22.22
N LEU A 395 -19.98 -11.96 -21.19
CA LEU A 395 -19.20 -13.03 -20.57
C LEU A 395 -18.60 -13.97 -21.64
N ALA A 396 -19.21 -14.04 -22.84
CA ALA A 396 -18.67 -14.75 -23.98
C ALA A 396 -17.31 -14.22 -24.47
N GLY A 397 -17.02 -12.91 -24.37
CA GLY A 397 -15.73 -12.33 -24.78
C GLY A 397 -14.59 -12.74 -23.84
N VAL A 398 -14.85 -12.70 -22.53
CA VAL A 398 -13.89 -13.12 -21.50
C VAL A 398 -13.67 -14.64 -21.54
N VAL A 399 -14.73 -15.43 -21.71
CA VAL A 399 -14.61 -16.89 -21.86
C VAL A 399 -13.87 -17.26 -23.16
N PHE A 400 -14.04 -16.49 -24.24
CA PHE A 400 -13.28 -16.72 -25.48
C PHE A 400 -11.80 -16.41 -25.31
N LEU A 401 -11.46 -15.33 -24.58
CA LEU A 401 -10.08 -14.95 -24.26
C LEU A 401 -9.40 -16.00 -23.36
N VAL A 402 -10.08 -16.46 -22.30
CA VAL A 402 -9.57 -17.52 -21.43
C VAL A 402 -9.43 -18.85 -22.18
N ALA A 403 -10.39 -19.20 -23.04
CA ALA A 403 -10.29 -20.40 -23.88
C ALA A 403 -9.13 -20.31 -24.88
N MET A 404 -8.82 -19.11 -25.40
CA MET A 404 -7.70 -18.91 -26.32
C MET A 404 -6.36 -19.02 -25.60
N ILE A 405 -6.24 -18.46 -24.39
CA ILE A 405 -5.06 -18.59 -23.52
C ILE A 405 -4.82 -20.06 -23.14
N LEU A 406 -5.87 -20.79 -22.74
CA LEU A 406 -5.76 -22.22 -22.41
C LEU A 406 -5.42 -23.08 -23.64
N ARG A 407 -5.99 -22.76 -24.81
CA ARG A 407 -5.68 -23.44 -26.07
C ARG A 407 -4.24 -23.20 -26.51
N TRP A 408 -3.70 -22.00 -26.28
CA TRP A 408 -2.31 -21.65 -26.58
C TRP A 408 -1.33 -22.35 -25.62
N PHE A 409 -1.62 -22.38 -24.31
CA PHE A 409 -0.82 -23.13 -23.34
C PHE A 409 -0.73 -24.62 -23.66
N ASN A 410 -1.82 -25.21 -24.16
CA ASN A 410 -1.86 -26.60 -24.59
C ASN A 410 -1.08 -26.84 -25.90
N HIS A 411 -1.04 -25.85 -26.80
CA HIS A 411 -0.26 -25.94 -28.04
C HIS A 411 1.25 -25.81 -27.78
N SER A 412 1.66 -24.88 -26.91
CA SER A 412 3.07 -24.71 -26.50
C SER A 412 3.63 -25.98 -25.85
N ARG A 413 2.85 -26.67 -25.00
CA ARG A 413 3.22 -27.98 -24.43
C ARG A 413 3.36 -29.11 -25.46
N ARG A 414 2.72 -29.01 -26.63
CA ARG A 414 2.90 -29.98 -27.72
C ARG A 414 4.21 -29.75 -28.48
N GLN A 415 4.58 -28.50 -28.75
CA GLN A 415 5.84 -28.18 -29.42
C GLN A 415 7.06 -28.55 -28.55
N ALA A 416 6.99 -28.32 -27.24
CA ALA A 416 8.03 -28.78 -26.30
C ALA A 416 8.22 -30.31 -26.27
N ARG A 417 7.20 -31.10 -26.67
CA ARG A 417 7.31 -32.57 -26.80
C ARG A 417 7.79 -33.01 -28.18
N GLU A 418 7.63 -32.19 -29.20
CA GLU A 418 8.09 -32.47 -30.56
C GLU A 418 9.58 -32.12 -30.73
N GLU A 419 10.07 -31.06 -30.08
CA GLU A 419 11.50 -30.70 -30.08
C GLU A 419 12.37 -31.71 -29.30
N GLN A 420 11.81 -32.45 -28.32
CA GLN A 420 12.51 -33.57 -27.69
C GLN A 420 12.57 -34.83 -28.57
N ARG A 421 11.84 -34.90 -29.69
CA ARG A 421 11.87 -36.05 -30.62
C ARG A 421 12.83 -35.86 -31.80
N GLU A 422 13.29 -34.65 -32.09
CA GLU A 422 14.19 -34.41 -33.23
C GLU A 422 15.65 -34.89 -33.08
N PRO A 423 16.25 -35.16 -31.89
CA PRO A 423 17.60 -35.75 -31.88
C PRO A 423 17.64 -37.26 -32.20
N LEU A 424 16.51 -37.94 -32.41
CA LEU A 424 16.49 -39.40 -32.64
C LEU A 424 16.30 -39.83 -34.12
N LEU A 425 16.06 -38.91 -35.06
CA LEU A 425 15.94 -39.25 -36.49
C LEU A 425 17.17 -38.84 -37.34
N GLY A 426 18.11 -38.07 -36.77
CA GLY A 426 19.37 -37.71 -37.44
C GLY A 426 20.47 -38.79 -37.39
N ALA A 427 20.29 -39.85 -36.59
CA ALA A 427 21.34 -40.84 -36.33
C ALA A 427 21.25 -42.13 -37.18
N GLN A 428 20.41 -42.18 -38.22
CA GLN A 428 20.20 -43.40 -39.01
C GLN A 428 20.55 -43.28 -40.50
N ARG A 429 21.40 -42.32 -40.88
CA ARG A 429 21.90 -42.20 -42.26
C ARG A 429 23.42 -42.12 -42.36
N ARG A 430 24.09 -43.18 -41.92
CA ARG A 430 25.40 -43.61 -42.43
C ARG A 430 25.55 -45.09 -42.12
N VAL A 431 25.99 -45.86 -43.13
CA VAL A 431 26.73 -47.15 -43.09
C VAL A 431 26.10 -48.28 -43.96
N TYR A 432 26.83 -48.60 -45.06
CA TYR A 432 26.85 -49.76 -46.01
C TYR A 432 25.57 -50.12 -46.79
N VAL A 433 25.56 -50.36 -48.11
CA VAL A 433 26.55 -50.85 -49.11
C VAL A 433 26.41 -50.06 -50.41
#